data_AF-A0A383C121-F1
#
_entry.id   AF-A0A383C121-F1
#
_cell.length_a   1.000
_cell.length_b   1.000
_cell.length_c   1.000
_cell.angle_alpha   90.00
_cell.angle_beta   90.00
_cell.angle_gamma   90.00
#
_symmetry.space_group_name_H-M   'P 1'
#
loop_
_entity.id
_entity.type
_entity.pdbx_description
1 polymer ?
#
loop_
_entity_poly.entity_id
_entity_poly.type
_entity_poly.pdbx_seq_one_letter_code
_entity_poly.pdbx_strand_id
1 'polypeptide(L)'
;LKHVQEVGMDPYLNITMGHYNAFDPAFEELIKYSKDNKYKTLINIAVPAGMWSQLSEIMLDDKDREHLYKLRKEYKNLVRNIWNPFDKTHEKSIGCTTINRIYITPLGDVLACPYVHIKIGNVLEQPLKEIVDYGFSIKHFNEHSPICLAGENKEFVTKFMSKPGQSIFRPPHAKDIFPKEDFLDSKDVKVHVHS
;
A
#
# COMPACT_ATOMS: atom_id res chain seq x y z
N LEU A 1 4.05 -20.01 13.75
CA LEU A 1 3.00 -20.23 12.73
C LEU A 1 2.25 -21.54 12.96
N LYS A 2 2.94 -22.68 13.12
CA LYS A 2 2.29 -23.97 13.43
C LYS A 2 1.34 -23.93 14.63
N HIS A 3 1.77 -23.39 15.77
CA HIS A 3 0.91 -23.26 16.96
C HIS A 3 -0.34 -22.38 16.75
N VAL A 4 -0.21 -21.34 15.93
CA VAL A 4 -1.34 -20.45 15.56
C VAL A 4 -2.36 -21.23 14.71
N GLN A 5 -1.87 -22.05 13.79
CA GLN A 5 -2.71 -22.94 12.98
C GLN A 5 -3.38 -24.04 13.82
N GLU A 6 -2.68 -24.63 14.79
CA GLU A 6 -3.21 -25.66 15.69
C GLU A 6 -4.41 -25.17 16.52
N VAL A 7 -4.48 -23.87 16.81
CA VAL A 7 -5.61 -23.25 17.51
C VAL A 7 -6.67 -22.64 16.56
N GLY A 8 -6.59 -22.92 15.26
CA GLY A 8 -7.60 -22.55 14.27
C GLY A 8 -7.49 -21.14 13.68
N MET A 9 -6.35 -20.45 13.87
CA MET A 9 -6.10 -19.15 13.24
C MET A 9 -5.39 -19.32 11.89
N ASP A 10 -5.67 -18.44 10.93
CA ASP A 10 -5.01 -18.42 9.62
C ASP A 10 -3.60 -17.78 9.70
N PRO A 11 -2.51 -18.54 9.49
CA PRO A 11 -1.15 -18.01 9.55
C PRO A 11 -0.71 -17.34 8.25
N TYR A 12 -0.15 -16.13 8.36
CA TYR A 12 0.41 -15.36 7.25
C TYR A 12 1.90 -15.13 7.48
N LEU A 13 2.73 -15.64 6.57
CA LEU A 13 4.15 -15.33 6.50
C LEU A 13 4.33 -14.03 5.73
N ASN A 14 4.99 -13.04 6.33
CA ASN A 14 5.16 -11.73 5.73
C ASN A 14 6.58 -11.58 5.18
N ILE A 15 6.71 -11.02 3.99
CA ILE A 15 8.00 -10.66 3.39
C ILE A 15 7.94 -9.25 2.79
N THR A 16 9.01 -8.49 2.98
CA THR A 16 9.21 -7.22 2.28
C THR A 16 9.81 -7.50 0.90
N MET A 17 9.15 -7.04 -0.14
CA MET A 17 9.49 -7.30 -1.54
C MET A 17 9.89 -6.02 -2.25
N GLY A 18 11.11 -5.96 -2.74
CA GLY A 18 11.63 -4.87 -3.58
C GLY A 18 12.33 -5.43 -4.80
N HIS A 19 12.84 -4.53 -5.64
CA HIS A 19 13.58 -4.92 -6.85
C HIS A 19 14.76 -5.86 -6.54
N TYR A 20 15.40 -5.67 -5.38
CA TYR A 20 16.56 -6.42 -4.94
C TYR A 20 16.31 -7.91 -4.64
N ASN A 21 15.06 -8.33 -4.41
CA ASN A 21 14.74 -9.73 -4.09
C ASN A 21 13.57 -10.32 -4.89
N ALA A 22 13.02 -9.57 -5.86
CA ALA A 22 11.90 -10.06 -6.68
C ALA A 22 12.24 -11.34 -7.45
N PHE A 23 13.49 -11.47 -7.92
CA PHE A 23 13.97 -12.62 -8.69
C PHE A 23 14.90 -13.55 -7.91
N ASP A 24 15.02 -13.37 -6.59
CA ASP A 24 15.86 -14.22 -5.76
C ASP A 24 15.21 -15.62 -5.61
N PRO A 25 15.92 -16.73 -5.96
CA PRO A 25 15.39 -18.08 -5.79
C PRO A 25 14.90 -18.39 -4.37
N ALA A 26 15.50 -17.78 -3.34
CA ALA A 26 15.09 -17.94 -1.95
C ALA A 26 13.66 -17.45 -1.70
N PHE A 27 13.16 -16.48 -2.49
CA PHE A 27 11.77 -16.06 -2.42
C PHE A 27 10.83 -17.17 -2.87
N GLU A 28 11.13 -17.86 -3.96
CA GLU A 28 10.32 -18.97 -4.45
C GLU A 28 10.34 -20.15 -3.46
N GLU A 29 11.49 -20.44 -2.85
CA GLU A 29 11.61 -21.43 -1.77
C GLU A 29 10.72 -21.09 -0.57
N LEU A 30 10.63 -19.81 -0.19
CA LEU A 30 9.74 -19.35 0.87
C LEU A 30 8.26 -19.54 0.50
N ILE A 31 7.89 -19.28 -0.75
CA ILE A 31 6.52 -19.51 -1.25
C ILE A 31 6.19 -21.01 -1.21
N LYS A 32 7.11 -21.88 -1.65
CA LYS A 32 6.97 -23.35 -1.56
C LYS A 32 6.78 -23.80 -0.11
N TYR A 33 7.68 -23.37 0.77
CA TYR A 33 7.62 -23.69 2.19
C TYR A 33 6.28 -23.29 2.82
N SER A 34 5.83 -22.04 2.60
CA SER A 34 4.56 -21.56 3.13
C SER A 34 3.38 -22.36 2.58
N LYS A 35 3.40 -22.72 1.29
CA LYS A 35 2.35 -23.53 0.65
C LYS A 35 2.28 -24.93 1.26
N ASP A 36 3.42 -25.59 1.43
CA ASP A 36 3.50 -26.95 1.99
C ASP A 36 3.00 -27.00 3.44
N ASN A 37 3.17 -25.91 4.18
CA ASN A 37 2.67 -25.76 5.55
C ASN A 37 1.25 -25.18 5.63
N LYS A 38 0.56 -24.97 4.50
CA LYS A 38 -0.78 -24.36 4.42
C LYS A 38 -0.85 -22.96 5.04
N TYR A 39 0.20 -22.18 4.84
CA TYR A 39 0.29 -20.77 5.18
C TYR A 39 0.09 -19.91 3.93
N LYS A 40 -0.34 -18.67 4.13
CA LYS A 40 -0.30 -17.66 3.06
C LYS A 40 0.99 -16.86 3.15
N THR A 41 1.55 -16.48 2.01
CA THR A 41 2.65 -15.52 1.95
C THR A 41 2.08 -14.15 1.60
N LEU A 42 2.25 -13.18 2.49
CA LEU A 42 1.87 -11.79 2.28
C LEU A 42 3.08 -10.97 1.86
N ILE A 43 2.99 -10.40 0.67
CA ILE A 43 3.96 -9.43 0.17
C ILE A 43 3.61 -8.04 0.69
N ASN A 44 4.56 -7.45 1.40
CA ASN A 44 4.60 -6.02 1.66
C ASN A 44 5.63 -5.41 0.71
N ILE A 45 5.24 -4.52 -0.18
CA ILE A 45 6.20 -3.93 -1.12
C ILE A 45 7.13 -2.95 -0.40
N ALA A 46 8.39 -2.94 -0.79
CA ALA A 46 9.36 -1.96 -0.37
C ALA A 46 8.91 -0.56 -0.83
N VAL A 47 8.94 0.39 0.10
CA VAL A 47 8.55 1.78 -0.14
C VAL A 47 9.71 2.66 0.29
N PRO A 48 10.12 3.65 -0.54
CA PRO A 48 11.13 4.62 -0.18
C PRO A 48 10.56 5.65 0.80
N ALA A 49 10.38 5.24 2.05
CA ALA A 49 9.87 6.06 3.14
C ALA A 49 10.56 5.70 4.46
N GLY A 50 10.54 6.64 5.41
CA GLY A 50 11.24 6.47 6.69
C GLY A 50 12.74 6.28 6.48
N MET A 51 13.32 5.22 7.04
CA MET A 51 14.76 4.92 6.87
C MET A 51 15.17 4.66 5.42
N TRP A 52 14.21 4.37 4.54
CA TRP A 52 14.44 4.10 3.12
C TRP A 52 14.06 5.29 2.23
N SER A 53 13.82 6.48 2.78
CA SER A 53 13.31 7.64 2.02
C SER A 53 14.15 8.06 0.81
N GLN A 54 15.43 7.67 0.76
CA GLN A 54 16.36 7.99 -0.32
C GLN A 54 16.66 6.80 -1.25
N LEU A 55 16.04 5.65 -1.02
CA LEU A 55 16.34 4.39 -1.74
C LEU A 55 15.26 4.08 -2.76
N SER A 56 15.10 4.91 -3.79
CA SER A 56 14.05 4.71 -4.81
C SER A 56 14.30 3.51 -5.73
N GLU A 57 15.53 3.00 -5.77
CA GLU A 57 15.94 1.81 -6.51
C GLU A 57 15.35 0.51 -5.98
N ILE A 58 14.82 0.50 -4.75
CA ILE A 58 14.17 -0.68 -4.16
C ILE A 58 12.75 -0.89 -4.71
N MET A 59 12.17 0.13 -5.32
CA MET A 59 10.79 0.09 -5.83
C MET A 59 10.66 -0.94 -6.94
N LEU A 60 9.55 -1.69 -6.92
CA LEU A 60 9.28 -2.69 -7.94
C LEU A 60 9.01 -2.04 -9.29
N ASP A 61 9.56 -2.64 -10.35
CA ASP A 61 9.30 -2.27 -11.74
C ASP A 61 8.29 -3.22 -12.41
N ASP A 62 8.09 -3.04 -13.72
CA ASP A 62 7.14 -3.80 -14.53
C ASP A 62 7.51 -5.29 -14.60
N LYS A 63 8.81 -5.59 -14.70
CA LYS A 63 9.33 -6.96 -14.77
C LYS A 63 9.12 -7.68 -13.43
N ASP A 64 9.39 -6.98 -12.34
CA ASP A 64 9.15 -7.51 -11.00
C ASP A 64 7.67 -7.86 -10.83
N ARG A 65 6.77 -6.94 -11.21
CA ARG A 65 5.32 -7.17 -11.12
C ARG A 65 4.88 -8.37 -11.95
N GLU A 66 5.31 -8.47 -13.20
CA GLU A 66 4.99 -9.61 -14.06
C GLU A 66 5.45 -10.93 -13.44
N HIS A 67 6.66 -10.97 -12.86
CA HIS A 67 7.16 -12.15 -12.18
C HIS A 67 6.31 -12.50 -10.95
N LEU A 68 5.96 -11.52 -10.11
CA LEU A 68 5.07 -11.72 -8.96
C LEU A 68 3.68 -12.22 -9.37
N TYR A 69 3.12 -11.76 -10.49
CA TYR A 69 1.85 -12.28 -11.01
C TYR A 69 1.96 -13.74 -11.48
N LYS A 70 3.08 -14.12 -12.12
CA LYS A 70 3.33 -15.53 -12.50
C LYS A 70 3.38 -16.42 -11.26
N LEU A 71 4.16 -16.02 -10.25
CA LEU A 71 4.24 -16.74 -8.97
C LEU A 71 2.88 -16.82 -8.26
N ARG A 72 2.10 -15.72 -8.24
CA ARG A 72 0.75 -15.71 -7.67
C ARG A 72 -0.15 -16.76 -8.31
N LYS A 73 -0.13 -16.86 -9.65
CA LYS A 73 -0.95 -17.80 -10.42
C LYS A 73 -0.51 -19.26 -10.22
N GLU A 74 0.80 -19.48 -10.16
CA GLU A 74 1.40 -20.80 -9.99
C GLU A 74 1.17 -21.35 -8.56
N TYR A 75 1.49 -20.55 -7.55
CA TYR A 75 1.51 -21.00 -6.16
C TYR A 75 0.16 -20.88 -5.45
N LYS A 76 -0.65 -19.86 -5.79
CA LYS A 76 -2.00 -19.62 -5.27
C LYS A 76 -2.11 -19.39 -3.75
N ASN A 77 -0.99 -19.26 -3.05
CA ASN A 77 -0.94 -18.89 -1.63
C ASN A 77 -0.28 -17.51 -1.39
N LEU A 78 0.05 -16.79 -2.48
CA LEU A 78 0.66 -15.47 -2.45
C LEU A 78 -0.42 -14.38 -2.45
N VAL A 79 -0.32 -13.45 -1.51
CA VAL A 79 -1.29 -12.37 -1.28
C VAL A 79 -0.57 -11.03 -1.25
N ARG A 80 -1.25 -9.98 -1.71
CA ARG A 80 -0.77 -8.61 -1.70
C ARG A 80 -1.95 -7.66 -1.51
N ASN A 81 -1.72 -6.52 -0.87
CA ASN A 81 -2.74 -5.52 -0.54
C ASN A 81 -3.52 -4.94 -1.74
N ILE A 82 -2.95 -4.92 -2.95
CA ILE A 82 -3.62 -4.41 -4.17
C ILE A 82 -4.26 -5.53 -5.00
N TRP A 83 -4.01 -6.79 -4.67
CA TRP A 83 -4.57 -7.92 -5.40
C TRP A 83 -5.98 -8.23 -4.91
N ASN A 84 -6.86 -8.67 -5.82
CA ASN A 84 -8.20 -9.08 -5.43
C ASN A 84 -8.14 -10.41 -4.66
N PRO A 85 -8.47 -10.45 -3.35
CA PRO A 85 -8.38 -11.68 -2.56
C PRO A 85 -9.52 -12.67 -2.87
N PHE A 86 -10.58 -12.23 -3.54
CA PHE A 86 -11.74 -13.05 -3.92
C PHE A 86 -11.64 -13.55 -5.36
N ASP A 87 -10.60 -13.17 -6.09
CA ASP A 87 -10.40 -13.61 -7.46
C ASP A 87 -9.84 -15.03 -7.52
N LYS A 88 -10.68 -15.98 -7.94
CA LYS A 88 -10.31 -17.39 -8.09
C LYS A 88 -9.28 -17.62 -9.21
N THR A 89 -9.17 -16.72 -10.19
CA THR A 89 -8.18 -16.87 -11.28
C THR A 89 -6.78 -16.38 -10.88
N HIS A 90 -6.67 -15.63 -9.78
CA HIS A 90 -5.41 -15.05 -9.29
C HIS A 90 -4.77 -14.05 -10.26
N GLU A 91 -5.56 -13.35 -11.04
CA GLU A 91 -5.11 -12.42 -12.08
C GLU A 91 -5.55 -10.98 -11.80
N LYS A 92 -6.69 -10.80 -11.13
CA LYS A 92 -7.28 -9.49 -10.91
C LYS A 92 -6.58 -8.71 -9.80
N SER A 93 -6.49 -7.41 -10.01
CA SER A 93 -6.05 -6.39 -9.06
C SER A 93 -7.22 -5.47 -8.73
N ILE A 94 -7.34 -5.06 -7.47
CA ILE A 94 -8.23 -3.96 -7.05
C ILE A 94 -7.52 -2.60 -7.12
N GLY A 95 -6.21 -2.60 -7.40
CA GLY A 95 -5.39 -1.40 -7.47
C GLY A 95 -5.03 -0.82 -6.11
N CYS A 96 -4.45 0.38 -6.11
CA CYS A 96 -4.10 1.11 -4.92
C CYS A 96 -5.35 1.43 -4.09
N THR A 97 -5.30 1.11 -2.80
CA THR A 97 -6.40 1.33 -1.86
C THR A 97 -6.17 2.54 -0.96
N THR A 98 -5.35 3.50 -1.38
CA THR A 98 -5.12 4.76 -0.66
C THR A 98 -6.45 5.45 -0.34
N ILE A 99 -6.56 6.01 0.86
CA ILE A 99 -7.78 6.51 1.52
C ILE A 99 -8.81 5.44 1.88
N ASN A 100 -9.02 4.42 1.06
CA ASN A 100 -9.87 3.28 1.40
C ASN A 100 -9.29 2.41 2.53
N ARG A 101 -7.98 2.54 2.80
CA ARG A 101 -7.28 1.94 3.93
C ARG A 101 -6.33 2.95 4.59
N ILE A 102 -6.91 3.82 5.41
CA ILE A 102 -6.17 4.81 6.21
C ILE A 102 -5.33 4.16 7.32
N TYR A 103 -4.35 4.91 7.81
CA TYR A 103 -3.57 4.56 9.00
C TYR A 103 -3.66 5.68 10.03
N ILE A 104 -3.99 5.35 11.28
CA ILE A 104 -4.04 6.31 12.38
C ILE A 104 -2.82 6.06 13.26
N THR A 105 -1.97 7.07 13.41
CA THR A 105 -0.79 6.97 14.28
C THR A 105 -1.21 7.02 15.75
N PRO A 106 -0.35 6.59 16.69
CA PRO A 106 -0.58 6.79 18.12
C PRO A 106 -0.78 8.26 18.55
N LEU A 107 -0.37 9.23 17.72
CA LEU A 107 -0.55 10.66 17.95
C LEU A 107 -1.88 11.19 17.36
N GLY A 108 -2.71 10.31 16.80
CA GLY A 108 -3.99 10.66 16.18
C GLY A 108 -3.89 11.13 14.73
N ASP A 109 -2.68 11.33 14.17
CA ASP A 109 -2.53 11.72 12.77
C ASP A 109 -3.07 10.62 11.86
N VAL A 110 -3.92 11.00 10.90
CA VAL A 110 -4.47 10.10 9.89
C VAL A 110 -3.68 10.25 8.62
N LEU A 111 -3.09 9.14 8.16
CA LEU A 111 -2.34 9.04 6.91
C LEU A 111 -3.22 8.39 5.84
N ALA A 112 -3.00 8.80 4.60
CA ALA A 112 -3.77 8.27 3.46
C ALA A 112 -3.56 6.75 3.26
N CYS A 113 -2.41 6.23 3.67
CA CYS A 113 -2.02 4.82 3.68
C CYS A 113 -0.83 4.70 4.64
N PRO A 114 -0.57 3.55 5.31
CA PRO A 114 0.60 3.40 6.18
C PRO A 114 1.95 3.72 5.52
N TYR A 115 2.03 3.63 4.19
CA TYR A 115 3.26 3.87 3.42
C TYR A 115 3.34 5.27 2.81
N VAL A 116 2.23 6.00 2.75
CA VAL A 116 2.20 7.40 2.29
C VAL A 116 2.26 8.26 3.55
N HIS A 117 3.47 8.66 3.96
CA HIS A 117 3.70 9.46 5.18
C HIS A 117 3.23 10.92 5.03
N ILE A 118 2.03 11.15 4.50
CA ILE A 118 1.38 12.45 4.33
C ILE A 118 0.09 12.39 5.15
N LYS A 119 -0.10 13.33 6.08
CA LYS A 119 -1.31 13.36 6.89
C LYS A 119 -2.42 14.14 6.21
N ILE A 120 -3.63 13.61 6.35
CA ILE A 120 -4.89 14.20 5.86
C ILE A 120 -5.74 14.77 7.01
N GLY A 121 -5.28 14.63 8.26
CA GLY A 121 -5.96 15.17 9.43
C GLY A 121 -5.47 14.54 10.72
N ASN A 122 -6.14 14.86 11.83
CA ASN A 122 -5.90 14.23 13.13
C ASN A 122 -7.23 13.93 13.84
N VAL A 123 -7.46 12.68 14.26
CA VAL A 123 -8.73 12.27 14.91
C VAL A 123 -8.95 12.88 16.29
N LEU A 124 -7.91 13.44 16.91
CA LEU A 124 -8.02 14.18 18.16
C LEU A 124 -8.49 15.63 17.94
N GLU A 125 -8.43 16.13 16.70
CA GLU A 125 -8.73 17.51 16.34
C GLU A 125 -10.04 17.64 15.54
N GLN A 126 -10.36 16.66 14.68
CA GLN A 126 -11.53 16.72 13.80
C GLN A 126 -12.18 15.34 13.54
N PRO A 127 -13.48 15.29 13.18
CA PRO A 127 -14.19 14.04 12.94
C PRO A 127 -13.56 13.23 11.80
N LEU A 128 -13.45 11.90 11.98
CA LEU A 128 -12.86 11.01 10.98
C LEU A 128 -13.51 11.13 9.60
N LYS A 129 -14.83 11.38 9.54
CA LYS A 129 -15.54 11.60 8.28
C LYS A 129 -14.95 12.78 7.49
N GLU A 130 -14.74 13.91 8.15
CA GLU A 130 -14.19 15.12 7.51
C GLU A 130 -12.75 14.89 7.02
N ILE A 131 -11.96 14.13 7.79
CA ILE A 131 -10.61 13.71 7.41
C ILE A 131 -10.62 12.86 6.14
N VAL A 132 -11.51 11.88 6.08
CA VAL A 132 -11.63 10.97 4.92
C VAL A 132 -12.17 11.71 3.70
N ASP A 133 -13.18 12.57 3.86
CA ASP A 133 -13.72 13.42 2.79
C ASP A 133 -12.62 14.34 2.23
N TYR A 134 -11.82 14.96 3.10
CA TYR A 134 -10.66 15.75 2.68
C TYR A 134 -9.63 14.88 1.94
N GLY A 135 -9.33 13.68 2.43
CA GLY A 135 -8.47 12.74 1.74
C GLY A 135 -8.93 12.39 0.32
N PHE A 136 -10.24 12.16 0.13
CA PHE A 136 -10.84 11.89 -1.18
C PHE A 136 -10.93 13.12 -2.09
N SER A 137 -10.81 14.34 -1.55
CA SER A 137 -10.71 15.55 -2.36
C SER A 137 -9.36 15.66 -3.08
N ILE A 138 -8.33 14.90 -2.68
CA ILE A 138 -7.02 14.92 -3.32
C ILE A 138 -7.07 14.02 -4.56
N LYS A 139 -6.88 14.59 -5.74
CA LYS A 139 -6.99 13.93 -7.06
C LYS A 139 -6.22 12.61 -7.12
N HIS A 140 -4.95 12.61 -6.70
CA HIS A 140 -4.08 11.42 -6.73
C HIS A 140 -4.57 10.27 -5.84
N PHE A 141 -5.41 10.57 -4.85
CA PHE A 141 -6.00 9.58 -3.95
C PHE A 141 -7.42 9.17 -4.36
N ASN A 142 -8.11 10.03 -5.11
CA ASN A 142 -9.44 9.77 -5.65
C ASN A 142 -9.40 8.91 -6.91
N GLU A 143 -8.40 9.13 -7.76
CA GLU A 143 -8.26 8.44 -9.03
C GLU A 143 -7.74 7.00 -8.84
N HIS A 144 -8.32 6.07 -9.60
CA HIS A 144 -7.88 4.69 -9.56
C HIS A 144 -6.43 4.57 -10.06
N SER A 145 -5.58 3.92 -9.28
CA SER A 145 -4.24 3.53 -9.70
C SER A 145 -4.13 2.00 -9.75
N PRO A 146 -3.69 1.39 -10.86
CA PRO A 146 -3.54 -0.06 -10.96
C PRO A 146 -2.34 -0.61 -10.18
N ILE A 147 -1.42 0.27 -9.75
CA ILE A 147 -0.20 -0.03 -9.02
C ILE A 147 -0.19 0.72 -7.69
N CYS A 148 0.67 0.34 -6.75
CA CYS A 148 0.80 1.08 -5.50
C CYS A 148 1.51 2.43 -5.71
N LEU A 149 0.85 3.52 -5.33
CA LEU A 149 1.43 4.86 -5.41
C LEU A 149 2.77 4.98 -4.66
N ALA A 150 2.86 4.38 -3.47
CA ALA A 150 4.04 4.51 -2.61
C ALA A 150 5.21 3.59 -3.01
N GLY A 151 4.95 2.40 -3.56
CA GLY A 151 6.00 1.41 -3.81
C GLY A 151 6.32 1.13 -5.27
N GLU A 152 5.52 1.65 -6.21
CA GLU A 152 5.68 1.37 -7.65
C GLU A 152 5.53 2.61 -8.54
N ASN A 153 4.85 3.67 -8.09
CA ASN A 153 4.73 4.91 -8.86
C ASN A 153 5.90 5.87 -8.53
N LYS A 154 6.99 5.75 -9.30
CA LYS A 154 8.20 6.58 -9.13
C LYS A 154 7.94 8.08 -9.25
N GLU A 155 7.01 8.49 -10.12
CA GLU A 155 6.65 9.90 -10.30
C GLU A 155 5.93 10.45 -9.06
N PHE A 156 4.96 9.71 -8.53
CA PHE A 156 4.24 10.08 -7.31
C PHE A 156 5.20 10.18 -6.11
N VAL A 157 6.08 9.18 -5.94
CA VAL A 157 7.09 9.20 -4.86
C VAL A 157 7.98 10.42 -4.97
N THR A 158 8.56 10.65 -6.15
CA THR A 158 9.51 11.75 -6.37
C THR A 158 8.87 13.12 -6.10
N LYS A 159 7.62 13.32 -6.52
CA LYS A 159 6.92 14.60 -6.36
C LYS A 159 6.43 14.84 -4.93
N PHE A 160 5.92 13.81 -4.26
CA PHE A 160 5.10 14.02 -3.05
C PHE A 160 5.64 13.35 -1.77
N MET A 161 6.56 12.39 -1.88
CA MET A 161 7.07 11.63 -0.74
C MET A 161 8.54 11.89 -0.38
N SER A 162 9.28 12.61 -1.23
CA SER A 162 10.73 12.83 -1.05
C SER A 162 11.09 14.07 -0.20
N LYS A 163 10.18 14.59 0.64
CA LYS A 163 10.51 15.77 1.48
C LYS A 163 11.46 15.38 2.63
N PRO A 164 12.57 16.12 2.83
CA PRO A 164 13.49 15.86 3.95
C PRO A 164 12.80 15.91 5.31
N GLY A 165 13.11 14.96 6.19
CA GLY A 165 12.57 14.90 7.56
C GLY A 165 11.14 14.35 7.68
N GLN A 166 10.51 13.97 6.56
CA GLN A 166 9.20 13.32 6.56
C GLN A 166 9.27 11.93 7.19
N SER A 167 8.42 11.68 8.19
CA SER A 167 8.31 10.39 8.86
C SER A 167 6.87 10.10 9.27
N ILE A 168 6.60 8.86 9.68
CA ILE A 168 5.28 8.44 10.14
C ILE A 168 4.80 9.22 11.38
N PHE A 169 5.72 9.71 12.22
CA PHE A 169 5.41 10.50 13.43
C PHE A 169 5.58 12.01 13.26
N ARG A 170 6.12 12.43 12.11
CA ARG A 170 6.17 13.84 11.71
C ARG A 170 5.75 13.98 10.24
N PRO A 171 4.52 13.57 9.90
CA PRO A 171 4.04 13.64 8.52
C PRO A 171 3.69 15.10 8.17
N PRO A 172 4.13 15.63 7.01
CA PRO A 172 3.63 16.89 6.49
C PRO A 172 2.13 16.77 6.21
N HIS A 173 1.41 17.89 6.36
CA HIS A 173 0.00 17.95 6.03
C HIS A 173 -0.18 17.96 4.50
N ALA A 174 -1.21 17.28 3.98
CA ALA A 174 -1.45 17.15 2.55
C ALA A 174 -1.55 18.51 1.83
N LYS A 175 -2.23 19.50 2.41
CA LYS A 175 -2.26 20.90 1.94
C LYS A 175 -0.88 21.56 1.69
N ASP A 176 0.16 21.09 2.37
CA ASP A 176 1.53 21.62 2.23
C ASP A 176 2.34 20.82 1.19
N ILE A 177 1.80 19.70 0.70
CA ILE A 177 2.41 18.80 -0.29
C ILE A 177 1.79 19.00 -1.66
N PHE A 178 0.45 18.95 -1.73
CA PHE A 178 -0.30 19.02 -2.97
C PHE A 178 -0.63 20.48 -3.31
N PRO A 179 -0.37 20.92 -4.55
CA PRO A 179 -0.77 22.23 -5.00
C PRO A 179 -2.31 22.30 -5.18
N LYS A 180 -2.87 23.50 -5.32
CA LYS A 180 -4.33 23.71 -5.31
C LYS A 180 -5.05 22.97 -6.44
N GLU A 181 -4.41 22.84 -7.59
CA GLU A 181 -4.90 22.12 -8.77
C GLU A 181 -5.03 20.60 -8.57
N ASP A 182 -4.40 20.05 -7.53
CA ASP A 182 -4.53 18.64 -7.17
C ASP A 182 -5.74 18.36 -6.27
N PHE A 183 -6.54 19.38 -5.93
CA PHE A 183 -7.78 19.23 -5.17
C PHE A 183 -8.99 19.30 -6.11
N LEU A 184 -9.88 18.32 -5.96
CA LEU A 184 -11.12 18.20 -6.70
C LEU A 184 -12.23 19.04 -6.03
N ASP A 185 -13.12 19.59 -6.85
CA ASP A 185 -14.40 20.10 -6.35
C ASP A 185 -15.23 18.93 -5.80
N SER A 186 -16.11 19.20 -4.83
CA SER A 186 -16.95 18.18 -4.20
C SER A 186 -17.81 17.38 -5.17
N LYS A 187 -18.22 17.98 -6.29
CA LYS A 187 -18.99 17.34 -7.36
C LYS A 187 -18.19 16.33 -8.20
N ASP A 188 -16.86 16.43 -8.18
CA ASP A 188 -15.96 15.63 -9.01
C ASP A 188 -15.33 14.45 -8.23
N VAL A 189 -15.58 14.39 -6.92
CA VAL A 189 -15.11 13.33 -6.02
C VAL A 189 -15.84 12.01 -6.32
N LYS A 190 -15.09 11.00 -6.79
CA LYS A 190 -15.62 9.67 -7.17
C LYS A 190 -15.80 8.72 -5.99
N VAL A 191 -16.33 9.19 -4.87
CA VAL A 191 -16.67 8.29 -3.75
C VAL A 191 -18.01 7.65 -4.08
N HIS A 192 -18.09 6.32 -4.01
CA HIS A 192 -19.37 5.61 -4.04
C HIS A 192 -20.14 5.95 -2.76
N VAL A 193 -20.75 7.13 -2.71
CA VAL A 193 -21.76 7.45 -1.72
C VAL A 193 -22.94 6.56 -2.10
N HIS A 194 -23.19 5.51 -1.32
CA HIS A 194 -24.46 4.83 -1.37
C HIS A 194 -25.54 5.87 -1.09
N SER A 195 -26.22 6.31 -2.16
CA SER A 195 -27.54 6.90 -2.09
C SER A 195 -28.54 5.86 -1.60
#